data_AF-A0A6I1ZN72-F1
#
_entry.id   AF-A0A6I1ZN72-F1
#
_cell.length_a   1.000
_cell.length_b   1.000
_cell.length_c   1.000
_cell.angle_alpha   90.00
_cell.angle_beta   90.00
_cell.angle_gamma   90.00
#
_symmetry.space_group_name_H-M   'P 1'
#
loop_
_entity.id
_entity.type
_entity.pdbx_description
1 polymer ?
#
loop_
_entity_poly.entity_id
_entity_poly.type
_entity_poly.pdbx_seq_one_letter_code
_entity_poly.pdbx_strand_id
1 'polypeptide(L)'
;MQTKLTLRLDKSLIQRAKTYAGTRGTSLSRLVAAYFKSLEEQQSDVGDFTPLVKELRGVITTGQSAEELVERYRRRLDQKYR
;
A
#
# COMPACT_ATOMS: atom_id res chain seq x y z
N MET A 1 -9.13 17.08 16.68
CA MET A 1 -8.22 18.19 17.08
C MET A 1 -6.92 18.04 16.32
N GLN A 2 -6.27 19.12 15.88
CA GLN A 2 -4.95 19.06 15.22
C GLN A 2 -3.86 19.47 16.22
N THR A 3 -2.79 18.69 16.31
CA THR A 3 -1.62 18.97 17.16
C THR A 3 -0.36 19.05 16.29
N LYS A 4 0.66 19.78 16.76
CA LYS A 4 1.95 19.90 16.06
C LYS A 4 2.95 18.93 16.67
N LEU A 5 3.53 18.07 15.83
CA LEU A 5 4.66 17.20 16.19
C LEU A 5 5.95 17.86 15.69
N THR A 6 6.90 18.10 16.60
CA THR A 6 8.22 18.68 16.28
C THR A 6 9.29 17.62 16.49
N LEU A 7 10.06 17.33 15.44
CA LEU A 7 11.15 16.34 15.46
C LEU A 7 12.49 17.05 15.25
N ARG A 8 13.54 16.59 15.95
CA ARG A 8 14.92 17.02 15.71
C ARG A 8 15.56 16.09 14.69
N LEU A 9 16.00 16.65 13.57
CA LEU A 9 16.58 15.92 12.44
C LEU A 9 17.69 16.76 11.82
N ASP A 10 18.57 16.12 11.07
CA ASP A 10 19.62 16.83 10.34
C ASP A 10 19.04 17.79 9.31
N LYS A 11 19.60 19.00 9.25
CA LYS A 11 19.18 20.04 8.30
C LYS A 11 19.22 19.56 6.85
N SER A 12 20.25 18.77 6.49
CA SER A 12 20.39 18.23 5.14
C SER A 12 19.28 17.24 4.79
N LEU A 13 18.85 16.43 5.76
CA LEU A 13 17.76 15.48 5.60
C LEU A 13 16.41 16.21 5.42
N ILE A 14 16.14 17.24 6.24
CA ILE A 14 14.95 18.07 6.12
C ILE A 14 14.86 18.69 4.72
N GLN A 15 15.98 19.19 4.19
CA GLN A 15 16.01 19.82 2.88
C GLN A 15 15.72 18.81 1.76
N ARG A 16 16.38 17.64 1.77
CA ARG A 16 16.11 16.57 0.79
C ARG A 16 14.65 16.14 0.81
N ALA A 17 14.07 15.98 2.00
CA ALA A 17 12.68 15.59 2.16
C ALA A 17 11.70 16.64 1.63
N LYS A 18 11.96 17.94 1.86
CA LYS A 18 11.16 19.03 1.30
C LYS A 18 11.25 19.08 -0.23
N THR A 19 12.45 18.93 -0.80
CA THR A 19 12.62 18.86 -2.27
C THR A 19 11.83 17.70 -2.86
N TYR A 20 11.94 16.51 -2.27
CA TYR A 20 11.18 15.34 -2.71
C TYR A 20 9.66 15.54 -2.65
N ALA A 21 9.17 16.19 -1.59
CA ALA A 21 7.74 16.51 -1.50
C ALA A 21 7.32 17.50 -2.60
N GLY A 22 8.12 18.53 -2.83
CA GLY A 22 7.87 19.55 -3.84
C GLY A 22 7.82 18.97 -5.26
N THR A 23 8.76 18.09 -5.63
CA THR A 23 8.76 17.45 -6.96
C THR A 23 7.54 16.57 -7.21
N ARG A 24 6.88 16.08 -6.15
CA ARG A 24 5.66 15.27 -6.22
C ARG A 24 4.38 16.07 -6.01
N GLY A 25 4.46 17.40 -5.94
CA GLY A 25 3.28 18.26 -5.73
C GLY A 25 2.60 18.05 -4.38
N THR A 26 3.34 17.62 -3.36
CA THR A 26 2.81 17.36 -2.01
C THR A 26 3.61 18.10 -0.95
N SER A 27 3.06 18.20 0.27
CA SER A 27 3.78 18.71 1.42
C SER A 27 4.51 17.59 2.18
N LEU A 28 5.59 17.94 2.87
CA LEU A 28 6.28 17.02 3.77
C LEU A 28 5.37 16.52 4.90
N SER A 29 4.51 17.41 5.43
CA SER A 29 3.53 17.02 6.45
C SER A 29 2.53 15.98 5.94
N ARG A 30 2.10 16.07 4.69
CA ARG A 30 1.19 15.09 4.06
C ARG A 30 1.88 13.75 3.85
N LEU A 31 3.15 13.74 3.46
CA LEU A 31 3.94 12.50 3.33
C LEU A 31 4.09 11.79 4.68
N VAL A 32 4.46 12.53 5.73
CA VAL A 32 4.64 11.95 7.07
C VAL A 32 3.31 11.49 7.66
N ALA A 33 2.22 12.23 7.45
CA ALA A 33 0.88 11.81 7.85
C ALA A 33 0.46 10.51 7.15
N ALA A 34 0.70 10.38 5.84
CA ALA A 34 0.43 9.14 5.11
C ALA A 34 1.25 7.96 5.65
N TYR A 35 2.52 8.19 6.00
CA TYR A 35 3.36 7.18 6.63
C TYR A 35 2.81 6.74 8.00
N PHE A 36 2.46 7.68 8.88
CA PHE A 36 1.86 7.33 10.18
C PHE A 36 0.56 6.54 10.02
N LYS A 37 -0.27 6.92 9.05
CA LYS A 37 -1.50 6.17 8.73
C LYS A 37 -1.20 4.73 8.28
N SER A 38 -0.16 4.55 7.46
CA SER A 38 0.26 3.21 7.04
C SER A 38 0.77 2.34 8.20
N LEU A 39 1.35 2.94 9.25
CA LEU A 39 1.76 2.19 10.44
C LEU A 39 0.56 1.68 11.26
N GLU A 40 -0.54 2.43 11.30
CA GLU A 40 -1.80 2.01 11.93
C GLU A 40 -2.47 0.89 11.12
N GLU A 41 -2.45 0.98 9.79
CA GLU A 41 -2.95 -0.05 8.88
C GLU A 41 -2.14 -1.36 9.03
N GLN A 42 -0.81 -1.29 9.18
CA GLN A 42 0.00 -2.49 9.39
C GLN A 42 -0.27 -3.22 10.72
N GLN A 43 -0.73 -2.51 11.77
CA GLN A 43 -1.10 -3.15 13.04
C GLN A 43 -2.48 -3.81 12.98
N SER A 44 -3.38 -3.31 12.13
CA SER A 44 -4.70 -3.89 11.93
C SER A 44 -4.70 -5.02 10.90
N ASP A 45 -3.60 -5.18 10.16
CA ASP A 45 -3.55 -6.01 8.95
C ASP A 45 -2.36 -6.98 8.89
N VAL A 46 -1.99 -7.57 10.04
CA VAL A 46 -1.10 -8.76 10.06
C VAL A 46 -1.78 -9.97 9.39
N GLY A 47 -3.02 -9.85 8.90
CA GLY A 47 -3.81 -10.93 8.29
C GLY A 47 -4.20 -10.77 6.82
N ASP A 48 -4.45 -9.58 6.30
CA ASP A 48 -5.12 -9.40 5.01
C ASP A 48 -4.30 -8.59 4.00
N PHE A 49 -3.30 -9.26 3.42
CA PHE A 49 -2.66 -8.81 2.18
C PHE A 49 -3.66 -8.16 1.20
N THR A 50 -3.24 -7.07 0.53
CA THR A 50 -4.06 -6.45 -0.51
C THR A 50 -4.50 -7.49 -1.55
N PRO A 51 -5.67 -7.34 -2.21
CA PRO A 51 -6.19 -8.34 -3.15
C PRO A 51 -5.18 -8.75 -4.23
N LEU A 52 -4.38 -7.79 -4.71
CA LEU A 52 -3.30 -8.04 -5.68
C LEU A 52 -2.17 -8.88 -5.08
N VAL A 53 -1.78 -8.62 -3.83
CA VAL A 53 -0.73 -9.38 -3.14
C VAL A 53 -1.22 -10.78 -2.78
N LYS A 54 -2.49 -10.97 -2.43
CA LYS A 54 -3.12 -12.31 -2.25
C LYS A 54 -3.07 -13.14 -3.53
N GLU A 55 -3.35 -12.49 -4.66
CA GLU A 55 -3.29 -13.11 -5.99
C GLU A 55 -1.86 -13.48 -6.39
N LEU A 56 -0.90 -12.57 -6.19
CA LEU A 56 0.52 -12.78 -6.51
C LEU A 56 1.20 -13.80 -5.59
N ARG A 57 0.80 -13.87 -4.31
CA ARG A 57 1.31 -14.87 -3.36
C ARG A 57 0.76 -16.27 -3.66
N GLY A 58 -0.18 -16.39 -4.60
CA GLY A 58 -0.75 -17.69 -4.95
C GLY A 58 -1.44 -18.33 -3.75
N VAL A 59 -2.22 -17.55 -2.98
CA VAL A 59 -3.23 -18.11 -2.04
C VAL A 59 -4.38 -18.69 -2.86
N ILE A 60 -4.00 -19.58 -3.76
CA ILE A 60 -4.80 -20.67 -4.30
C ILE A 60 -5.10 -21.51 -3.07
N THR A 61 -6.36 -21.50 -2.65
CA THR A 61 -6.87 -22.42 -1.64
C THR A 61 -6.37 -23.81 -1.98
N THR A 62 -5.51 -24.36 -1.11
CA THR A 62 -4.98 -25.71 -1.24
C THR A 62 -6.15 -26.68 -1.35
N GLY A 63 -6.36 -27.25 -2.53
CA GLY A 63 -7.50 -28.14 -2.81
C GLY A 63 -8.20 -27.93 -4.16
N GLN A 64 -7.88 -26.88 -4.91
CA GLN A 64 -8.47 -26.66 -6.25
C GLN A 64 -7.63 -27.32 -7.35
N SER A 65 -8.30 -27.95 -8.32
CA SER A 65 -7.61 -28.52 -9.48
C SER A 65 -7.10 -27.41 -10.42
N ALA A 66 -6.09 -27.71 -11.24
CA ALA A 66 -5.54 -26.75 -12.19
C ALA A 66 -6.61 -26.20 -13.15
N GLU A 67 -7.60 -27.02 -13.50
CA GLU A 67 -8.72 -26.67 -14.37
C GLU A 67 -9.64 -25.63 -13.73
N GLU A 68 -9.95 -25.78 -12.44
CA GLU A 68 -10.78 -24.84 -11.68
C GLU A 68 -10.12 -23.45 -11.57
N LEU A 69 -8.79 -23.41 -11.48
CA LEU A 69 -8.03 -22.17 -11.39
C LEU A 69 -8.02 -21.41 -12.70
N VAL A 70 -7.81 -22.12 -13.82
CA VAL A 70 -7.84 -21.51 -15.16
C VAL A 70 -9.22 -20.92 -15.44
N GLU A 71 -10.28 -21.63 -15.07
CA GLU A 71 -11.64 -21.19 -15.36
C GLU A 71 -12.10 -20.02 -14.48
N ARG A 72 -11.63 -19.97 -13.23
CA ARG A 72 -11.81 -18.80 -12.36
C ARG A 72 -11.04 -17.58 -12.89
N TYR A 73 -9.82 -17.78 -13.38
CA TYR A 73 -9.00 -16.72 -13.94
C TYR A 73 -9.61 -16.14 -15.22
N ARG A 74 -10.12 -16.99 -16.12
CA ARG A 74 -10.85 -16.57 -17.32
C ARG A 74 -12.06 -15.71 -16.99
N ARG A 75 -12.94 -16.18 -16.10
CA ARG A 75 -14.14 -15.41 -15.68
C ARG A 75 -13.78 -14.03 -15.12
N ARG A 76 -12.67 -13.92 -14.39
CA ARG A 76 -12.21 -12.64 -13.86
C ARG A 76 -11.69 -11.70 -14.96
N LEU A 77 -10.97 -12.22 -15.95
CA LEU A 77 -10.52 -11.42 -17.10
C LEU A 77 -11.71 -10.91 -17.92
N ASP A 78 -12.72 -11.75 -18.15
CA ASP A 78 -13.94 -11.36 -18.86
C ASP A 78 -14.71 -10.25 -18.14
N GLN A 79 -14.75 -10.27 -16.81
CA GLN A 79 -15.37 -9.19 -16.01
C GLN A 79 -14.54 -7.92 -15.95
N LYS A 80 -13.21 -8.01 -16.07
CA LYS A 80 -12.32 -6.86 -15.97
C LYS A 80 -12.25 -6.06 -17.29
N TYR A 81 -12.44 -6.73 -18.41
CA TYR A 81 -12.28 -6.16 -19.75
C TYR A 81 -13.58 -6.12 -20.57
N ARG A 82 -14.74 -6.38 -19.95
CA ARG A 82 -16.06 -5.93 -20.42
C ARG A 82 -16.45 -4.64 -19.73
#